data_AF-A0A060ZBG1-F1
#
_entry.id   AF-A0A060ZBG1-F1
#
_cell.length_a   1.000
_cell.length_b   1.000
_cell.length_c   1.000
_cell.angle_alpha   90.00
_cell.angle_beta   90.00
_cell.angle_gamma   90.00
#
_symmetry.space_group_name_H-M   'P 1'
#
loop_
_entity.id
_entity.type
_entity.pdbx_description
1 polymer ?
#
loop_
_entity_poly.entity_id
_entity_poly.type
_entity_poly.pdbx_seq_one_letter_code
_entity_poly.pdbx_strand_id
1 'polypeptide(L)'
;PFCFFLTECISVYPLEPLEDKTLSRDINFSLDFKRLLSVNIYLTLKAINLQTVRHHELPDCYAFSIIIMFDNRANSGRIKINLEIMLESMNVKTGMLQALLGRTTTSCCLIPSSSSPALPHSSCAHAQSTKDLSSSLRLFYRGNRLNIRIVRTMNTVRHSYNIQHYTAFFHTYFGKTVSWSERMEFVNGWYILIIVSDTLTIAGSALKIGIQTKDLTNYDVCSILLGTSTMLVWVGVIRYLGFFKKYNILILALRAAFPNVIRFSCCAGLIYLGYCFCGWIVLGPYHEKFRTLDKVTECLFSLINGDDLYSTFQKMREKRYMVWLFSRLYLYSFLSLFIYMVLSLFIALITDTYETIKQHQKDRVLVSQLKAFVAECRDQPDSGKYKIDKEPTCCCYCFG
;
A
#
# COMPACT_ATOMS: atom_id res chain seq x y z
N PRO A 1 -5.68 -2.82 44.77
CA PRO A 1 -7.11 -3.06 44.47
C PRO A 1 -7.27 -3.91 43.19
N PHE A 2 -7.47 -5.23 43.36
CA PHE A 2 -7.79 -6.11 42.24
C PHE A 2 -9.24 -5.86 41.84
N CYS A 3 -9.46 -5.38 40.61
CA CYS A 3 -10.80 -5.23 40.05
C CYS A 3 -11.21 -6.59 39.48
N PHE A 4 -12.13 -7.29 40.15
CA PHE A 4 -12.72 -8.51 39.61
C PHE A 4 -13.83 -8.11 38.63
N PHE A 5 -13.66 -8.46 37.35
CA PHE A 5 -14.71 -8.32 36.34
C PHE A 5 -15.62 -9.55 36.43
N LEU A 6 -16.89 -9.35 36.78
CA LEU A 6 -17.92 -10.38 36.73
C LEU A 6 -18.59 -10.31 35.35
N THR A 7 -18.62 -11.44 34.63
CA THR A 7 -19.29 -11.55 33.33
C THR A 7 -20.47 -12.51 33.47
N GLU A 8 -21.70 -12.00 33.30
CA GLU A 8 -22.93 -12.79 33.26
C GLU A 8 -23.40 -12.94 31.81
N CYS A 9 -23.62 -14.17 31.34
CA CYS A 9 -24.01 -14.48 29.96
C CYS A 9 -25.41 -15.10 29.91
N ILE A 10 -26.26 -14.61 29.01
CA ILE A 10 -27.60 -15.15 28.75
C ILE A 10 -27.68 -15.57 27.28
N SER A 11 -28.01 -16.83 27.02
CA SER A 11 -28.20 -17.36 25.67
C SER A 11 -29.68 -17.45 25.33
N VAL A 12 -30.11 -16.81 24.24
CA VAL A 12 -31.48 -16.89 23.73
C VAL A 12 -31.46 -17.62 22.38
N TYR A 13 -32.23 -18.70 22.26
CA TYR A 13 -32.35 -19.47 21.03
C TYR A 13 -33.65 -19.12 20.31
N PRO A 14 -33.62 -18.84 18.99
CA PRO A 14 -34.86 -18.61 18.24
C PRO A 14 -35.69 -19.90 18.21
N LEU A 15 -36.99 -19.79 18.52
CA LEU A 15 -37.95 -20.87 18.31
C LEU A 15 -38.18 -21.05 16.79
N GLU A 16 -38.23 -22.31 16.32
CA GLU A 16 -38.65 -22.63 14.95
C GLU A 16 -40.04 -22.03 14.65
N PRO A 17 -40.35 -21.67 13.40
CA PRO A 17 -41.66 -21.14 13.06
C PRO A 17 -42.66 -22.29 13.01
N LEU A 18 -43.20 -22.67 14.16
CA LEU A 18 -44.45 -23.38 14.25
C LEU A 18 -45.46 -22.46 14.95
N GLU A 19 -46.63 -22.35 14.32
CA GLU A 19 -47.83 -21.65 14.75
C GLU A 19 -47.96 -21.59 16.28
N ASP A 20 -47.83 -20.42 16.90
CA ASP A 20 -49.01 -19.66 17.33
C ASP A 20 -48.66 -18.31 17.96
N LYS A 21 -49.56 -17.36 17.71
CA LYS A 21 -49.55 -16.02 18.30
C LYS A 21 -49.95 -16.14 19.78
N THR A 22 -49.01 -16.15 20.73
CA THR A 22 -49.25 -15.76 22.14
C THR A 22 -48.02 -15.81 23.08
N LEU A 23 -46.80 -16.09 22.59
CA LEU A 23 -45.65 -16.25 23.48
C LEU A 23 -44.62 -15.14 23.34
N SER A 24 -45.02 -13.90 23.63
CA SER A 24 -44.08 -12.88 24.11
C SER A 24 -43.63 -13.29 25.52
N ARG A 25 -42.69 -14.24 25.61
CA ARG A 25 -41.95 -14.43 26.86
C ARG A 25 -41.03 -13.22 27.00
N ASP A 26 -41.51 -12.20 27.70
CA ASP A 26 -40.68 -11.11 28.20
C ASP A 26 -39.57 -11.74 29.03
N ILE A 27 -38.35 -11.78 28.47
CA ILE A 27 -37.18 -12.20 29.21
C ILE A 27 -36.94 -11.09 30.24
N ASN A 28 -37.35 -11.34 31.49
CA ASN A 28 -37.17 -10.41 32.60
C ASN A 28 -35.67 -10.26 32.91
N PHE A 29 -35.04 -9.31 32.24
CA PHE A 29 -33.65 -8.95 32.45
C PHE A 29 -33.55 -7.66 33.26
N SER A 30 -32.90 -7.72 34.43
CA SER A 30 -32.65 -6.57 35.30
C SER A 30 -31.17 -6.20 35.22
N LEU A 31 -30.89 -4.93 34.90
CA LEU A 31 -29.53 -4.39 34.81
C LEU A 31 -29.29 -3.39 35.94
N ASP A 32 -28.24 -3.60 36.73
CA ASP A 32 -27.74 -2.58 37.66
C ASP A 32 -26.78 -1.62 36.92
N PHE A 33 -27.31 -0.48 36.47
CA PHE A 33 -26.56 0.54 35.74
C PHE A 33 -25.38 1.13 36.51
N LYS A 34 -25.36 1.07 37.85
CA LYS A 34 -24.24 1.62 38.64
C LYS A 34 -22.98 0.76 38.55
N ARG A 35 -23.16 -0.55 38.34
CA ARG A 35 -22.07 -1.54 38.23
C ARG A 35 -21.80 -1.96 36.79
N LEU A 36 -22.64 -1.54 35.85
CA LEU A 36 -22.58 -1.92 34.45
C LEU A 36 -21.42 -1.22 33.73
N LEU A 37 -20.47 -2.02 33.23
CA LEU A 37 -19.36 -1.52 32.42
C LEU A 37 -19.65 -1.58 30.92
N SER A 38 -20.16 -2.72 30.44
CA SER A 38 -20.55 -2.89 29.04
C SER A 38 -21.54 -4.05 28.88
N VAL A 39 -22.43 -3.97 27.89
CA VAL A 39 -23.28 -5.09 27.45
C VAL A 39 -22.90 -5.45 26.02
N ASN A 40 -22.61 -6.72 25.75
CA ASN A 40 -22.31 -7.20 24.41
C ASN A 40 -23.35 -8.22 23.99
N ILE A 41 -24.00 -7.98 22.85
CA ILE A 41 -24.97 -8.91 22.25
C ILE A 41 -24.30 -9.56 21.05
N TYR A 42 -24.24 -10.88 21.03
CA TYR A 42 -23.65 -11.67 19.96
C TYR A 42 -24.76 -12.36 19.15
N LEU A 43 -24.79 -12.12 17.84
CA LEU A 43 -25.79 -12.67 16.92
C LEU A 43 -25.07 -13.24 15.70
N THR A 44 -25.43 -14.45 15.28
CA THR A 44 -24.89 -15.06 14.06
C THR A 44 -25.99 -15.19 13.02
N LEU A 45 -25.88 -14.46 11.91
CA LEU A 45 -26.80 -14.55 10.77
C LEU A 45 -26.10 -15.23 9.60
N LYS A 46 -26.84 -16.00 8.81
CA LYS A 46 -26.34 -16.56 7.54
C LYS A 46 -27.15 -15.97 6.41
N ALA A 47 -26.49 -15.43 5.39
CA ALA A 47 -27.16 -14.96 4.18
C ALA A 47 -26.41 -15.42 2.93
N ILE A 48 -27.12 -15.36 1.80
CA ILE A 48 -26.60 -15.77 0.49
C ILE A 48 -26.56 -14.52 -0.39
N ASN A 49 -25.42 -14.26 -1.02
CA ASN A 49 -25.32 -13.18 -1.98
C ASN A 49 -25.78 -13.67 -3.37
N LEU A 50 -26.97 -13.24 -3.79
CA LEU A 50 -27.54 -13.60 -5.09
C LEU A 50 -27.01 -12.72 -6.24
N GLN A 51 -26.25 -11.66 -5.96
CA GLN A 51 -25.69 -10.80 -7.01
C GLN A 51 -24.62 -11.50 -7.85
N THR A 52 -23.92 -12.50 -7.27
CA THR A 52 -22.86 -13.25 -7.97
C THR A 52 -23.40 -14.15 -9.09
N VAL A 53 -24.69 -14.53 -9.02
CA VAL A 53 -25.35 -15.35 -10.05
C VAL A 53 -25.44 -14.61 -11.40
N ARG A 54 -25.50 -13.26 -11.39
CA ARG A 54 -25.50 -12.47 -12.65
C ARG A 54 -24.20 -12.60 -13.44
N HIS A 55 -23.09 -12.94 -12.78
CA HIS A 55 -21.77 -13.08 -13.40
C HIS A 55 -21.42 -14.53 -13.74
N HIS A 56 -22.39 -15.46 -13.73
CA HIS A 56 -22.18 -16.90 -13.94
C HIS A 56 -21.18 -17.52 -12.93
N GLU A 57 -21.08 -16.93 -11.74
CA GLU A 57 -20.33 -17.46 -10.60
C GLU A 57 -21.28 -18.15 -9.61
N LEU A 58 -20.73 -19.07 -8.79
CA LEU A 58 -21.50 -19.77 -7.76
C LEU A 58 -21.98 -18.76 -6.68
N PRO A 59 -23.16 -18.96 -6.06
CA PRO A 59 -23.63 -18.10 -4.98
C PRO A 59 -22.74 -18.24 -3.75
N ASP A 60 -22.21 -17.12 -3.26
CA ASP A 60 -21.41 -17.09 -2.03
C ASP A 60 -22.33 -17.08 -0.81
N CYS A 61 -22.04 -17.95 0.16
CA CYS A 61 -22.70 -17.94 1.46
C CYS A 61 -21.81 -17.24 2.49
N TYR A 62 -22.39 -16.28 3.19
CA TYR A 62 -21.71 -15.49 4.21
C TYR A 62 -22.33 -15.76 5.58
N ALA A 63 -21.47 -16.03 6.57
CA ALA A 63 -21.79 -15.91 7.99
C ALA A 63 -21.48 -14.47 8.44
N PHE A 64 -22.45 -13.82 9.06
CA PHE A 64 -22.30 -12.52 9.69
C PHE A 64 -22.30 -12.75 11.20
N SER A 65 -21.14 -12.57 11.81
CA SER A 65 -21.01 -12.52 13.27
C SER A 65 -21.17 -11.07 13.71
N ILE A 66 -22.37 -10.74 14.17
CA ILE A 66 -22.78 -9.40 14.57
C ILE A 66 -22.56 -9.25 16.08
N ILE A 67 -21.89 -8.17 16.47
CA ILE A 67 -21.62 -7.81 17.86
C ILE A 67 -22.19 -6.41 18.09
N ILE A 68 -23.18 -6.31 18.98
CA ILE A 68 -23.72 -5.02 19.43
C ILE A 68 -23.09 -4.73 20.80
N MET A 69 -22.27 -3.69 20.88
CA MET A 69 -21.61 -3.28 22.12
C MET A 69 -22.24 -2.02 22.67
N PHE A 70 -22.68 -2.08 23.92
CA PHE A 70 -23.10 -0.95 24.72
C PHE A 70 -21.96 -0.63 25.70
N ASP A 71 -21.22 0.43 25.45
CA ASP A 71 -20.09 0.85 26.26
C ASP A 71 -20.52 1.92 27.28
N ASN A 72 -20.43 1.57 28.57
CA ASN A 72 -20.68 2.46 29.70
C ASN A 72 -19.42 2.69 30.55
N ARG A 73 -18.20 2.39 30.05
CA ARG A 73 -16.95 2.53 30.82
C ARG A 73 -16.71 3.92 31.40
N ALA A 74 -17.24 4.95 30.73
CA ALA A 74 -17.09 6.35 31.16
C ALA A 74 -18.07 6.76 32.28
N ASN A 75 -19.13 5.99 32.55
CA ASN A 75 -20.18 6.30 33.53
C ASN A 75 -20.69 7.76 33.47
N SER A 76 -20.73 8.34 32.27
CA SER A 76 -21.04 9.76 32.06
C SER A 76 -22.53 10.06 31.91
N GLY A 77 -23.39 9.05 32.15
CA GLY A 77 -24.82 9.10 31.84
C GLY A 77 -25.12 8.99 30.33
N ARG A 78 -24.12 8.76 29.48
CA ARG A 78 -24.26 8.51 28.04
C ARG A 78 -23.64 7.16 27.69
N ILE A 79 -24.48 6.19 27.34
CA ILE A 79 -24.03 4.87 26.89
C ILE A 79 -23.81 4.91 25.38
N LYS A 80 -22.60 4.57 24.93
CA LYS A 80 -22.26 4.53 23.50
C LYS A 80 -22.64 3.17 22.93
N ILE A 81 -23.39 3.17 21.83
CA ILE A 81 -23.83 1.94 21.16
C ILE A 81 -23.04 1.80 19.85
N ASN A 82 -22.33 0.69 19.69
CA ASN A 82 -21.57 0.34 18.50
C ASN A 82 -22.07 -0.99 17.94
N LEU A 83 -22.11 -1.10 16.61
CA LEU A 83 -22.42 -2.33 15.88
C LEU A 83 -21.19 -2.73 15.07
N GLU A 84 -20.63 -3.89 15.34
CA GLU A 84 -19.52 -4.48 14.60
C GLU A 84 -19.99 -5.77 13.92
N ILE A 85 -19.64 -5.95 12.65
CA ILE A 85 -20.04 -7.11 11.85
C ILE A 85 -18.78 -7.75 11.29
N MET A 86 -18.50 -8.99 11.67
CA MET A 86 -17.45 -9.80 11.08
C MET A 86 -18.05 -10.73 10.01
N LEU A 87 -17.44 -10.72 8.83
CA LEU A 87 -17.85 -11.51 7.67
C LEU A 87 -16.96 -12.75 7.55
N GLU A 88 -17.58 -13.92 7.44
CA GLU A 88 -16.89 -15.17 7.15
C GLU A 88 -17.52 -15.84 5.93
N SER A 89 -16.71 -16.08 4.89
CA SER A 89 -17.15 -16.80 3.69
C SER A 89 -17.20 -18.31 3.98
N MET A 90 -18.36 -18.92 3.84
CA MET A 90 -18.53 -20.36 4.03
C MET A 90 -18.67 -21.10 2.69
N ASN A 91 -18.13 -22.32 2.65
CA ASN A 91 -18.38 -23.24 1.55
C ASN A 91 -19.80 -23.78 1.61
N VAL A 92 -20.54 -23.63 0.51
CA VAL A 92 -21.75 -24.43 0.27
C VAL A 92 -21.28 -25.87 0.03
N LYS A 93 -21.61 -26.81 0.92
CA LYS A 93 -21.40 -28.23 0.65
C LYS A 93 -22.26 -28.61 -0.57
N THR A 94 -21.60 -29.07 -1.62
CA THR A 94 -22.20 -29.49 -2.89
C THR A 94 -22.95 -30.82 -2.73
N GLY A 95 -24.06 -30.79 -2.00
CA GLY A 95 -25.07 -31.86 -1.95
C GLY A 95 -26.46 -31.39 -2.38
N MET A 96 -26.68 -30.08 -2.54
CA MET A 96 -27.99 -29.49 -2.85
C MET A 96 -28.02 -28.62 -4.11
N LEU A 97 -26.94 -28.58 -4.90
CA LEU A 97 -26.93 -27.81 -6.15
C LEU A 97 -27.66 -28.53 -7.30
N GLN A 98 -27.99 -29.81 -7.13
CA GLN A 98 -28.83 -30.58 -8.06
C GLN A 98 -30.34 -30.36 -7.81
N ALA A 99 -30.72 -29.80 -6.66
CA ALA A 99 -32.11 -29.42 -6.35
C ALA A 99 -32.49 -28.02 -6.88
N LEU A 100 -31.50 -27.18 -7.23
CA LEU A 100 -31.73 -25.82 -7.74
C LEU A 100 -32.20 -25.76 -9.20
N LEU A 101 -32.14 -26.87 -9.94
CA LEU A 101 -32.72 -26.98 -11.29
C LEU A 101 -34.13 -27.59 -11.32
N GLY A 102 -34.71 -27.97 -10.18
CA GLY A 102 -36.10 -28.39 -10.13
C GLY A 102 -36.53 -29.12 -8.86
N ARG A 103 -37.49 -28.49 -8.17
CA ARG A 103 -38.39 -28.98 -7.10
C ARG A 103 -37.97 -28.77 -5.64
N THR A 104 -38.82 -27.95 -4.99
CA THR A 104 -39.16 -27.87 -3.55
C THR A 104 -38.07 -27.47 -2.53
N THR A 105 -38.17 -26.21 -2.11
CA THR A 105 -37.93 -25.59 -0.79
C THR A 105 -37.29 -26.45 0.32
N THR A 106 -36.03 -26.14 0.65
CA THR A 106 -35.53 -25.72 1.99
C THR A 106 -33.98 -25.66 1.95
N SER A 107 -33.42 -24.46 2.08
CA SER A 107 -31.96 -24.24 2.08
C SER A 107 -31.40 -24.39 3.51
N CYS A 108 -30.60 -25.43 3.78
CA CYS A 108 -29.90 -25.58 5.06
C CYS A 108 -28.37 -25.58 4.87
N CYS A 109 -27.70 -24.59 5.47
CA CYS A 109 -26.24 -24.61 5.67
C CYS A 109 -25.92 -25.31 7.00
N LEU A 110 -25.64 -26.62 6.96
CA LEU A 110 -25.29 -27.44 8.13
C LEU A 110 -23.76 -27.63 8.32
N ILE A 111 -23.37 -27.77 9.60
CA ILE A 111 -22.03 -27.95 10.17
C ILE A 111 -21.39 -29.28 9.68
N PRO A 112 -20.05 -29.44 9.62
CA PRO A 112 -19.43 -30.74 9.41
C PRO A 112 -19.47 -31.60 10.68
N SER A 113 -20.28 -32.65 10.69
CA SER A 113 -20.06 -33.82 11.55
C SER A 113 -19.22 -34.86 10.81
N SER A 114 -18.28 -35.43 11.55
CA SER A 114 -17.24 -36.38 11.17
C SER A 114 -17.72 -37.67 10.47
N SER A 115 -16.77 -38.27 9.73
CA SER A 115 -16.65 -39.68 9.29
C SER A 115 -17.09 -40.08 7.85
N SER A 116 -16.06 -40.36 7.03
CA SER A 116 -15.95 -41.45 6.04
C SER A 116 -16.48 -41.20 4.59
N PRO A 117 -16.07 -42.00 3.57
CA PRO A 117 -15.04 -41.59 2.60
C PRO A 117 -15.55 -41.45 1.15
N ALA A 118 -14.65 -40.96 0.30
CA ALA A 118 -14.79 -40.50 -1.08
C ALA A 118 -15.39 -41.49 -2.10
N LEU A 119 -16.00 -40.92 -3.16
CA LEU A 119 -15.92 -41.38 -4.56
C LEU A 119 -16.16 -40.17 -5.52
N PRO A 120 -15.51 -40.10 -6.70
CA PRO A 120 -15.36 -38.86 -7.46
C PRO A 120 -16.28 -38.77 -8.69
N HIS A 121 -17.00 -37.66 -8.83
CA HIS A 121 -17.48 -37.19 -10.14
C HIS A 121 -17.41 -35.66 -10.20
N SER A 122 -16.22 -35.15 -10.55
CA SER A 122 -16.05 -33.85 -11.21
C SER A 122 -16.53 -34.01 -12.67
N SER A 123 -17.05 -32.99 -13.37
CA SER A 123 -16.16 -32.16 -14.21
C SER A 123 -16.86 -31.05 -15.04
N CYS A 124 -18.12 -30.67 -14.82
CA CYS A 124 -18.80 -29.80 -15.81
C CYS A 124 -19.01 -28.32 -15.42
N ALA A 125 -19.16 -27.96 -14.14
CA ALA A 125 -19.44 -26.55 -13.77
C ALA A 125 -18.18 -25.73 -13.42
N HIS A 126 -17.08 -26.39 -13.03
CA HIS A 126 -15.81 -25.72 -12.78
C HIS A 126 -15.13 -25.20 -14.06
N ALA A 127 -15.65 -25.52 -15.24
CA ALA A 127 -14.95 -25.33 -16.51
C ALA A 127 -15.26 -24.02 -17.24
N GLN A 128 -16.28 -23.23 -16.88
CA GLN A 128 -16.65 -22.04 -17.67
C GLN A 128 -16.07 -20.74 -17.09
N SER A 129 -16.34 -20.41 -15.81
CA SER A 129 -15.83 -19.17 -15.20
C SER A 129 -14.32 -19.21 -14.89
N THR A 130 -13.76 -20.42 -14.65
CA THR A 130 -12.31 -20.56 -14.45
C THR A 130 -11.51 -20.46 -15.74
N LYS A 131 -12.08 -20.49 -16.95
CA LYS A 131 -11.29 -20.52 -18.19
C LYS A 131 -10.88 -19.14 -18.71
N ASP A 132 -11.68 -18.10 -18.50
CA ASP A 132 -11.41 -16.80 -19.14
C ASP A 132 -10.49 -15.88 -18.32
N LEU A 133 -10.64 -15.83 -16.99
CA LEU A 133 -9.75 -15.00 -16.16
C LEU A 133 -8.41 -15.70 -15.86
N SER A 134 -8.40 -17.03 -15.81
CA SER A 134 -7.19 -17.80 -15.53
C SER A 134 -6.26 -17.93 -16.73
N SER A 135 -6.76 -17.79 -17.96
CA SER A 135 -5.95 -17.91 -19.18
C SER A 135 -5.14 -16.63 -19.40
N SER A 136 -5.75 -15.45 -19.26
CA SER A 136 -5.05 -14.17 -19.27
C SER A 136 -4.08 -14.02 -18.09
N LEU A 137 -4.47 -14.44 -16.88
CA LEU A 137 -3.59 -14.39 -15.70
C LEU A 137 -2.46 -15.43 -15.78
N ARG A 138 -2.69 -16.64 -16.33
CA ARG A 138 -1.63 -17.64 -16.59
C ARG A 138 -0.71 -17.26 -17.73
N LEU A 139 -1.20 -16.60 -18.78
CA LEU A 139 -0.37 -16.06 -19.87
C LEU A 139 0.49 -14.90 -19.36
N PHE A 140 -0.06 -14.02 -18.52
CA PHE A 140 0.70 -12.98 -17.82
C PHE A 140 1.71 -13.60 -16.81
N TYR A 141 1.32 -14.65 -16.07
CA TYR A 141 2.21 -15.36 -15.15
C TYR A 141 3.35 -16.10 -15.85
N ARG A 142 3.09 -16.80 -16.98
CA ARG A 142 4.13 -17.50 -17.76
C ARG A 142 5.00 -16.53 -18.54
N GLY A 143 4.42 -15.50 -19.16
CA GLY A 143 5.17 -14.46 -19.89
C GLY A 143 6.05 -13.62 -18.98
N ASN A 144 5.54 -13.21 -17.82
CA ASN A 144 6.33 -12.44 -16.86
C ASN A 144 7.29 -13.33 -16.05
N ARG A 145 7.01 -14.61 -15.75
CA ARG A 145 8.03 -15.47 -15.08
C ARG A 145 9.33 -15.57 -15.87
N LEU A 146 9.25 -15.73 -17.19
CA LEU A 146 10.44 -15.81 -18.04
C LEU A 146 11.11 -14.43 -18.17
N ASN A 147 10.35 -13.36 -18.44
CA ASN A 147 10.93 -12.01 -18.53
C ASN A 147 11.53 -11.52 -17.20
N ILE A 148 10.87 -11.77 -16.06
CA ILE A 148 11.34 -11.37 -14.73
C ILE A 148 12.61 -12.15 -14.35
N ARG A 149 12.65 -13.46 -14.59
CA ARG A 149 13.86 -14.25 -14.33
C ARG A 149 15.00 -13.79 -15.22
N ILE A 150 14.79 -13.69 -16.54
CA ILE A 150 15.83 -13.31 -17.50
C ILE A 150 16.34 -11.89 -17.23
N VAL A 151 15.46 -10.90 -17.02
CA VAL A 151 15.88 -9.51 -16.74
C VAL A 151 16.60 -9.41 -15.39
N ARG A 152 16.13 -10.11 -14.35
CA ARG A 152 16.73 -10.07 -13.01
C ARG A 152 18.08 -10.76 -12.96
N THR A 153 18.24 -11.98 -13.48
CA THR A 153 19.57 -12.63 -13.52
C THR A 153 20.51 -11.94 -14.49
N MET A 154 20.05 -11.57 -15.69
CA MET A 154 20.95 -10.98 -16.70
C MET A 154 21.44 -9.59 -16.29
N ASN A 155 20.61 -8.78 -15.62
CA ASN A 155 21.05 -7.46 -15.13
C ASN A 155 21.87 -7.53 -13.85
N THR A 156 21.52 -8.36 -12.86
CA THR A 156 22.32 -8.46 -11.63
C THR A 156 23.70 -9.06 -11.93
N VAL A 157 23.79 -10.03 -12.84
CA VAL A 157 25.05 -10.60 -13.30
C VAL A 157 25.83 -9.58 -14.13
N ARG A 158 25.20 -8.88 -15.09
CA ARG A 158 25.88 -7.85 -15.89
C ARG A 158 26.37 -6.66 -15.05
N HIS A 159 25.61 -6.23 -14.03
CA HIS A 159 26.02 -5.16 -13.13
C HIS A 159 27.18 -5.58 -12.23
N SER A 160 27.10 -6.78 -11.62
CA SER A 160 28.18 -7.31 -10.78
C SER A 160 29.47 -7.50 -11.60
N TYR A 161 29.34 -8.03 -12.82
CA TYR A 161 30.44 -8.19 -13.77
C TYR A 161 31.08 -6.85 -14.16
N ASN A 162 30.27 -5.86 -14.56
CA ASN A 162 30.78 -4.54 -14.97
C ASN A 162 31.45 -3.78 -13.81
N ILE A 163 30.89 -3.82 -12.60
CA ILE A 163 31.49 -3.18 -11.41
C ILE A 163 32.82 -3.84 -11.04
N GLN A 164 32.88 -5.17 -11.13
CA GLN A 164 34.10 -5.92 -10.80
C GLN A 164 35.22 -5.64 -11.81
N HIS A 165 34.92 -5.65 -13.12
CA HIS A 165 35.88 -5.29 -14.16
C HIS A 165 36.34 -3.83 -14.07
N TYR A 166 35.44 -2.89 -13.80
CA TYR A 166 35.80 -1.48 -13.65
C TYR A 166 36.71 -1.26 -12.43
N THR A 167 36.39 -1.89 -11.30
CA THR A 167 37.20 -1.79 -10.07
C THR A 167 38.58 -2.42 -10.26
N ALA A 168 38.66 -3.57 -10.94
CA ALA A 168 39.92 -4.23 -11.26
C ALA A 168 40.78 -3.42 -12.24
N PHE A 169 40.17 -2.80 -13.25
CA PHE A 169 40.86 -1.93 -14.20
C PHE A 169 41.40 -0.67 -13.53
N PHE A 170 40.58 0.03 -12.73
CA PHE A 170 41.02 1.25 -12.02
C PHE A 170 42.12 0.99 -11.00
N HIS A 171 42.07 -0.15 -10.32
CA HIS A 171 43.11 -0.54 -9.36
C HIS A 171 44.44 -0.84 -10.08
N THR A 172 44.39 -1.52 -11.23
CA THR A 172 45.59 -1.92 -11.98
C THR A 172 46.26 -0.74 -12.70
N TYR A 173 45.48 0.18 -13.28
CA TYR A 173 46.01 1.28 -14.11
C TYR A 173 46.23 2.60 -13.36
N PHE A 174 45.41 2.90 -12.34
CA PHE A 174 45.45 4.19 -11.64
C PHE A 174 45.78 4.08 -10.15
N GLY A 175 45.91 2.86 -9.60
CA GLY A 175 46.28 2.63 -8.20
C GLY A 175 45.32 3.24 -7.17
N LYS A 176 44.12 3.64 -7.58
CA LYS A 176 43.11 4.30 -6.74
C LYS A 176 41.92 3.38 -6.50
N THR A 177 41.43 3.37 -5.26
CA THR A 177 40.20 2.68 -4.90
C THR A 177 38.98 3.52 -5.30
N VAL A 178 38.08 2.93 -6.08
CA VAL A 178 36.83 3.55 -6.56
C VAL A 178 35.92 3.92 -5.37
N SER A 179 35.39 5.15 -5.36
CA SER A 179 34.51 5.63 -4.30
C SER A 179 33.11 5.00 -4.37
N TRP A 180 32.39 4.94 -3.24
CA TRP A 180 31.02 4.39 -3.19
C TRP A 180 30.02 5.17 -4.07
N SER A 181 30.26 6.46 -4.28
CA SER A 181 29.41 7.31 -5.15
C SER A 181 29.48 6.87 -6.61
N GLU A 182 30.68 6.55 -7.11
CA GLU A 182 30.89 6.07 -8.48
C GLU A 182 30.30 4.67 -8.68
N ARG A 183 30.38 3.80 -7.66
CA ARG A 183 29.72 2.48 -7.68
C ARG A 183 28.20 2.57 -7.77
N MET A 184 27.59 3.55 -7.10
CA MET A 184 26.13 3.75 -7.12
C MET A 184 25.64 4.32 -8.46
N GLU A 185 26.50 4.98 -9.26
CA GLU A 185 26.15 5.46 -10.61
C GLU A 185 25.88 4.29 -11.58
N PHE A 186 26.54 3.14 -11.38
CA PHE A 186 26.30 1.92 -12.16
C PHE A 186 24.97 1.25 -11.84
N VAL A 187 24.33 1.56 -10.71
CA VAL A 187 23.05 0.98 -10.32
C VAL A 187 21.91 1.83 -10.88
N ASN A 188 21.20 1.30 -11.88
CA ASN A 188 20.05 1.98 -12.47
C ASN A 188 18.78 1.73 -11.63
N GLY A 189 18.33 2.77 -10.91
CA GLY A 189 17.15 2.73 -10.04
C GLY A 189 15.86 2.29 -10.73
N TRP A 190 15.73 2.48 -12.05
CA TRP A 190 14.57 2.01 -12.81
C TRP A 190 14.44 0.48 -12.81
N TYR A 191 15.56 -0.25 -12.86
CA TYR A 191 15.51 -1.71 -12.79
C TYR A 191 15.16 -2.21 -11.40
N ILE A 192 15.61 -1.52 -10.35
CA ILE A 192 15.20 -1.84 -8.97
C ILE A 192 13.68 -1.68 -8.83
N LEU A 193 13.12 -0.59 -9.38
CA LEU A 193 11.68 -0.33 -9.36
C LEU A 193 10.89 -1.45 -10.06
N ILE A 194 11.32 -1.87 -11.27
CA ILE A 194 10.71 -2.99 -12.00
C ILE A 194 10.79 -4.29 -11.20
N ILE A 195 11.96 -4.57 -10.62
CA ILE A 195 12.18 -5.74 -9.78
C ILE A 195 11.21 -5.79 -8.59
N VAL A 196 11.00 -4.65 -7.91
CA VAL A 196 10.08 -4.53 -6.77
C VAL A 196 8.63 -4.69 -7.23
N SER A 197 8.21 -4.02 -8.30
CA SER A 197 6.84 -4.16 -8.82
C SER A 197 6.51 -5.59 -9.24
N ASP A 198 7.49 -6.28 -9.82
CA ASP A 198 7.35 -7.67 -10.25
C ASP A 198 7.24 -8.62 -9.05
N THR A 199 8.01 -8.41 -7.98
CA THR A 199 7.85 -9.19 -6.74
C THR A 199 6.50 -9.00 -6.10
N LEU A 200 6.00 -7.76 -6.05
CA LEU A 200 4.68 -7.45 -5.49
C LEU A 200 3.56 -8.06 -6.33
N THR A 201 3.68 -8.04 -7.65
CA THR A 201 2.71 -8.65 -8.58
C THR A 201 2.66 -10.17 -8.44
N ILE A 202 3.82 -10.83 -8.32
CA ILE A 202 3.90 -12.27 -8.07
C ILE A 202 3.30 -12.62 -6.70
N ALA A 203 3.67 -11.88 -5.65
CA ALA A 203 3.13 -12.13 -4.31
C ALA A 203 1.59 -11.92 -4.26
N GLY A 204 1.09 -10.82 -4.82
CA GLY A 204 -0.35 -10.53 -4.87
C GLY A 204 -1.14 -11.53 -5.72
N SER A 205 -0.58 -12.01 -6.82
CA SER A 205 -1.25 -13.02 -7.66
C SER A 205 -1.23 -14.41 -7.01
N ALA A 206 -0.16 -14.77 -6.29
CA ALA A 206 -0.12 -16.01 -5.51
C ALA A 206 -1.17 -16.00 -4.39
N LEU A 207 -1.31 -14.86 -3.69
CA LEU A 207 -2.39 -14.66 -2.71
C LEU A 207 -3.77 -14.74 -3.36
N LYS A 208 -3.95 -14.14 -4.54
CA LYS A 208 -5.21 -14.23 -5.29
C LYS A 208 -5.58 -15.67 -5.66
N ILE A 209 -4.60 -16.48 -6.06
CA ILE A 209 -4.79 -17.91 -6.32
C ILE A 209 -5.14 -18.65 -5.01
N GLY A 210 -4.46 -18.35 -3.90
CA GLY A 210 -4.75 -18.93 -2.58
C GLY A 210 -6.16 -18.60 -2.05
N ILE A 211 -6.65 -17.41 -2.36
CA ILE A 211 -8.04 -17.00 -2.08
C ILE A 211 -9.02 -17.82 -2.94
N GLN A 212 -8.71 -18.04 -4.22
CA GLN A 212 -9.52 -18.88 -5.11
C GLN A 212 -9.53 -20.35 -4.68
N THR A 213 -8.43 -20.86 -4.09
CA THR A 213 -8.37 -22.19 -3.48
C THR A 213 -8.94 -22.24 -2.06
N LYS A 214 -9.44 -21.10 -1.55
CA LYS A 214 -10.13 -20.92 -0.26
C LYS A 214 -9.30 -21.23 0.99
N ASP A 215 -7.98 -21.12 0.90
CA ASP A 215 -7.08 -21.29 2.04
C ASP A 215 -6.93 -20.01 2.88
N LEU A 216 -7.22 -18.84 2.29
CA LEU A 216 -7.04 -17.52 2.92
C LEU A 216 -8.20 -16.58 2.53
N THR A 217 -8.72 -15.79 3.47
CA THR A 217 -9.82 -14.82 3.27
C THR A 217 -9.36 -13.36 3.25
N ASN A 218 -8.05 -13.10 3.27
CA ASN A 218 -7.48 -11.74 3.38
C ASN A 218 -7.42 -11.01 2.02
N TYR A 219 -8.56 -10.51 1.54
CA TYR A 219 -8.65 -9.73 0.30
C TYR A 219 -7.91 -8.38 0.37
N ASP A 220 -7.82 -7.76 1.55
CA ASP A 220 -7.19 -6.45 1.73
C ASP A 220 -5.70 -6.47 1.40
N VAL A 221 -5.00 -7.51 1.85
CA VAL A 221 -3.56 -7.66 1.56
C VAL A 221 -3.36 -7.91 0.06
N CYS A 222 -4.18 -8.76 -0.55
CA CYS A 222 -4.12 -9.02 -1.98
C CYS A 222 -4.38 -7.75 -2.81
N SER A 223 -5.37 -6.94 -2.42
CA SER A 223 -5.72 -5.71 -3.15
C SER A 223 -4.65 -4.64 -3.01
N ILE A 224 -4.05 -4.47 -1.82
CA ILE A 224 -2.93 -3.55 -1.60
C ILE A 224 -1.71 -3.97 -2.42
N LEU A 225 -1.35 -5.25 -2.44
CA LEU A 225 -0.17 -5.72 -3.18
C LEU A 225 -0.33 -5.53 -4.69
N LEU A 226 -1.49 -5.89 -5.27
CA LEU A 226 -1.75 -5.71 -6.70
C LEU A 226 -1.94 -4.22 -7.07
N GLY A 227 -2.59 -3.44 -6.22
CA GLY A 227 -2.75 -1.99 -6.42
C GLY A 227 -1.41 -1.25 -6.41
N THR A 228 -0.57 -1.51 -5.41
CA THR A 228 0.78 -0.90 -5.32
C THR A 228 1.68 -1.34 -6.47
N SER A 229 1.61 -2.60 -6.90
CA SER A 229 2.41 -3.08 -8.03
C SER A 229 2.05 -2.41 -9.34
N THR A 230 0.74 -2.26 -9.63
CA THR A 230 0.28 -1.55 -10.84
C THR A 230 0.65 -0.07 -10.81
N MET A 231 0.55 0.61 -9.66
CA MET A 231 1.01 1.99 -9.51
C MET A 231 2.50 2.14 -9.84
N LEU A 232 3.35 1.23 -9.35
CA LEU A 232 4.78 1.24 -9.66
C LEU A 232 5.06 0.94 -11.14
N VAL A 233 4.32 0.02 -11.78
CA VAL A 233 4.46 -0.24 -13.22
C VAL A 233 4.16 1.03 -14.03
N TRP A 234 3.12 1.78 -13.66
CA TRP A 234 2.80 3.07 -14.29
C TRP A 234 3.89 4.13 -14.06
N VAL A 235 4.47 4.22 -12.87
CA VAL A 235 5.67 5.05 -12.64
C VAL A 235 6.83 4.58 -13.54
N GLY A 236 6.99 3.27 -13.73
CA GLY A 236 7.97 2.69 -14.65
C GLY A 236 7.82 3.14 -16.11
N VAL A 237 6.61 3.55 -16.54
CA VAL A 237 6.38 4.11 -17.89
C VAL A 237 7.15 5.43 -18.10
N ILE A 238 7.37 6.20 -17.03
CA ILE A 238 8.13 7.46 -17.07
C ILE A 238 9.57 7.24 -17.58
N ARG A 239 10.14 6.04 -17.39
CA ARG A 239 11.44 5.65 -17.98
C ARG A 239 11.46 5.81 -19.50
N TYR A 240 10.37 5.44 -20.18
CA TYR A 240 10.28 5.53 -21.64
C TYR A 240 10.12 6.98 -22.10
N LEU A 241 9.45 7.82 -21.30
CA LEU A 241 9.37 9.27 -21.56
C LEU A 241 10.76 9.94 -21.50
N GLY A 242 11.67 9.39 -20.69
CA GLY A 242 13.07 9.83 -20.61
C GLY A 242 13.89 9.63 -21.90
N PHE A 243 13.39 8.88 -22.90
CA PHE A 243 14.05 8.78 -24.20
C PHE A 243 13.99 10.11 -24.98
N PHE A 244 12.95 10.92 -24.74
CA PHE A 244 12.81 12.22 -25.36
C PHE A 244 13.63 13.27 -24.61
N LYS A 245 14.53 13.96 -25.32
CA LYS A 245 15.41 14.98 -24.75
C LYS A 245 14.67 16.07 -23.96
N LYS A 246 13.44 16.45 -24.36
CA LYS A 246 12.62 17.46 -23.64
C LYS A 246 12.19 16.99 -22.24
N TYR A 247 11.73 15.74 -22.09
CA TYR A 247 11.24 15.20 -20.82
C TYR A 247 12.37 14.66 -19.93
N ASN A 248 13.48 14.22 -20.53
CA ASN A 248 14.63 13.71 -19.80
C ASN A 248 15.23 14.74 -18.82
N ILE A 249 15.25 16.03 -19.21
CA ILE A 249 15.78 17.11 -18.36
C ILE A 249 14.96 17.23 -17.06
N LEU A 250 13.63 17.12 -17.15
CA LEU A 250 12.76 17.23 -15.98
C LEU A 250 12.96 16.04 -15.01
N ILE A 251 13.06 14.81 -15.55
CA ILE A 251 13.28 13.60 -14.75
C ILE A 251 14.66 13.65 -14.08
N LEU A 252 15.68 14.11 -14.80
CA LEU A 252 17.03 14.28 -14.27
C LEU A 252 17.08 15.35 -13.18
N ALA A 253 16.37 16.46 -13.37
CA ALA A 253 16.22 17.52 -12.37
C ALA A 253 15.57 17.01 -11.08
N LEU A 254 14.47 16.26 -11.20
CA LEU A 254 13.79 15.68 -10.03
C LEU A 254 14.69 14.69 -9.27
N ARG A 255 15.43 13.83 -9.99
CA ARG A 255 16.36 12.86 -9.37
C ARG A 255 17.51 13.55 -8.65
N ALA A 256 18.05 14.63 -9.22
CA ALA A 256 19.15 15.39 -8.61
C ALA A 256 18.69 16.23 -7.42
N ALA A 257 17.46 16.76 -7.46
CA ALA A 257 16.89 17.55 -6.37
C ALA A 257 16.54 16.69 -5.14
N PHE A 258 16.14 15.43 -5.36
CA PHE A 258 15.68 14.51 -4.31
C PHE A 258 16.54 14.45 -3.03
N PRO A 259 17.87 14.23 -3.08
CA PRO A 259 18.69 14.19 -1.86
C PRO A 259 18.74 15.53 -1.10
N ASN A 260 18.77 16.65 -1.83
CA ASN A 260 18.78 18.00 -1.23
C ASN A 260 17.43 18.29 -0.57
N VAL A 261 16.34 17.93 -1.25
CA VAL A 261 14.97 18.03 -0.75
C VAL A 261 14.78 17.20 0.52
N ILE A 262 15.29 15.97 0.59
CA ILE A 262 15.18 15.12 1.79
C ILE A 262 15.85 15.75 3.00
N ARG A 263 17.06 16.33 2.83
CA ARG A 263 17.78 16.99 3.93
C ARG A 263 16.98 18.18 4.47
N PHE A 264 16.48 19.04 3.58
CA PHE A 264 15.64 20.17 3.95
C PHE A 264 14.32 19.70 4.61
N SER A 265 13.68 18.68 4.03
CA SER A 265 12.45 18.10 4.55
C SER A 265 12.63 17.47 5.93
N CYS A 266 13.78 16.88 6.23
CA CYS A 266 14.10 16.36 7.57
C CYS A 266 14.14 17.49 8.62
N CYS A 267 14.80 18.61 8.31
CA CYS A 267 14.83 19.79 9.18
C CYS A 267 13.42 20.39 9.38
N ALA A 268 12.66 20.54 8.30
CA ALA A 268 11.27 21.02 8.37
C ALA A 268 10.36 20.03 9.13
N GLY A 269 10.61 18.73 9.01
CA GLY A 269 9.90 17.67 9.71
C GLY A 269 10.07 17.75 11.23
N LEU A 270 11.24 18.13 11.74
CA LEU A 270 11.44 18.35 13.17
C LEU A 270 10.58 19.50 13.70
N ILE A 271 10.51 20.62 12.96
CA ILE A 271 9.64 21.75 13.32
C ILE A 271 8.17 21.31 13.27
N TYR A 272 7.78 20.57 12.23
CA TYR A 272 6.43 20.06 12.05
C TYR A 272 5.99 19.17 13.22
N LEU A 273 6.83 18.24 13.65
CA LEU A 273 6.56 17.40 14.82
C LEU A 273 6.41 18.22 16.09
N GLY A 274 7.21 19.28 16.28
CA GLY A 274 7.05 20.22 17.39
C GLY A 274 5.67 20.87 17.42
N TYR A 275 5.17 21.32 16.26
CA TYR A 275 3.80 21.81 16.13
C TYR A 275 2.78 20.70 16.41
N CYS A 276 2.94 19.49 15.86
CA CYS A 276 2.03 18.37 16.13
C CYS A 276 1.88 18.04 17.61
N PHE A 277 2.98 17.95 18.36
CA PHE A 277 2.93 17.69 19.81
C PHE A 277 2.25 18.83 20.58
N CYS A 278 2.60 20.08 20.24
CA CYS A 278 1.99 21.27 20.84
C CYS A 278 0.47 21.32 20.58
N GLY A 279 0.06 21.11 19.33
CA GLY A 279 -1.35 21.08 18.93
C GLY A 279 -2.12 19.93 19.58
N TRP A 280 -1.52 18.74 19.66
CA TRP A 280 -2.16 17.58 20.30
C TRP A 280 -2.45 17.82 21.78
N ILE A 281 -1.46 18.31 22.54
CA ILE A 281 -1.58 18.50 23.98
C ILE A 281 -2.54 19.67 24.31
N VAL A 282 -2.41 20.80 23.61
CA VAL A 282 -3.15 22.02 23.96
C VAL A 282 -4.57 22.01 23.38
N LEU A 283 -4.73 21.61 22.12
CA LEU A 283 -6.01 21.68 21.39
C LEU A 283 -6.81 20.37 21.47
N GLY A 284 -6.18 19.25 21.86
CA GLY A 284 -6.80 17.93 21.88
C GLY A 284 -8.08 17.80 22.70
N PRO A 285 -8.21 18.40 23.90
CA PRO A 285 -9.45 18.36 24.68
C PRO A 285 -10.60 19.17 24.06
N TYR A 286 -10.28 20.12 23.19
CA TYR A 286 -11.24 21.12 22.70
C TYR A 286 -11.72 20.85 21.27
N HIS A 287 -10.86 20.21 20.46
CA HIS A 287 -11.10 20.05 19.03
C HIS A 287 -10.97 18.60 18.58
N GLU A 288 -11.96 18.13 17.83
CA GLU A 288 -12.05 16.71 17.41
C GLU A 288 -10.92 16.30 16.45
N LYS A 289 -10.42 17.22 15.61
CA LYS A 289 -9.27 16.94 14.72
C LYS A 289 -7.93 16.83 15.47
N PHE A 290 -7.86 17.31 16.72
CA PHE A 290 -6.61 17.28 17.50
C PHE A 290 -6.60 16.16 18.55
N ARG A 291 -7.49 15.17 18.47
CA ARG A 291 -7.67 14.17 19.53
C ARG A 291 -6.55 13.12 19.59
N THR A 292 -6.07 12.67 18.44
CA THR A 292 -4.95 11.72 18.31
C THR A 292 -3.85 12.34 17.46
N LEU A 293 -2.60 11.93 17.68
CA LEU A 293 -1.45 12.44 16.93
C LEU A 293 -1.63 12.24 15.42
N ASP A 294 -2.16 11.10 14.98
CA ASP A 294 -2.41 10.82 13.56
C ASP A 294 -3.38 11.85 12.95
N LYS A 295 -4.51 12.12 13.62
CA LYS A 295 -5.49 13.14 13.19
C LYS A 295 -4.89 14.54 13.16
N VAL A 296 -4.00 14.85 14.11
CA VAL A 296 -3.28 16.13 14.15
C VAL A 296 -2.37 16.24 12.93
N THR A 297 -1.63 15.18 12.59
CA THR A 297 -0.77 15.17 11.40
C THR A 297 -1.57 15.26 10.10
N GLU A 298 -2.73 14.62 10.00
CA GLU A 298 -3.63 14.76 8.85
C GLU A 298 -4.15 16.20 8.72
N CYS A 299 -4.59 16.79 9.84
CA CYS A 299 -5.11 18.14 9.88
C CYS A 299 -4.04 19.20 9.55
N LEU A 300 -2.83 19.06 10.07
CA LEU A 300 -1.75 20.02 9.77
C LEU A 300 -1.29 19.86 8.32
N PHE A 301 -1.24 18.65 7.80
CA PHE A 301 -0.91 18.40 6.40
C PHE A 301 -1.98 18.97 5.44
N SER A 302 -3.26 18.82 5.76
CA SER A 302 -4.34 19.43 4.97
C SER A 302 -4.25 20.96 5.00
N LEU A 303 -3.95 21.55 6.16
CA LEU A 303 -3.77 22.99 6.34
C LEU A 303 -2.60 23.57 5.52
N ILE A 304 -1.46 22.87 5.44
CA ILE A 304 -0.32 23.29 4.61
C ILE A 304 -0.72 23.39 3.13
N ASN A 305 -1.58 22.48 2.67
CA ASN A 305 -2.10 22.47 1.30
C ASN A 305 -3.31 23.41 1.10
N GLY A 306 -3.71 24.14 2.14
CA GLY A 306 -4.83 25.10 2.07
C GLY A 306 -6.21 24.48 2.21
N ASP A 307 -6.32 23.22 2.64
CA ASP A 307 -7.60 22.55 2.84
C ASP A 307 -8.17 22.79 4.25
N ASP A 308 -9.47 23.08 4.28
CA ASP A 308 -10.32 23.18 5.46
C ASP A 308 -9.87 24.18 6.54
N LEU A 309 -9.25 25.30 6.15
CA LEU A 309 -8.72 26.32 7.06
C LEU A 309 -9.80 26.96 7.95
N TYR A 310 -10.91 27.39 7.34
CA TYR A 310 -11.96 28.14 8.03
C TYR A 310 -12.72 27.29 9.06
N SER A 311 -13.01 26.01 8.77
CA SER A 311 -13.78 25.17 9.69
C SER A 311 -13.04 24.94 11.01
N THR A 312 -11.70 24.85 10.97
CA THR A 312 -10.86 24.76 12.17
C THR A 312 -11.00 25.98 13.06
N PHE A 313 -11.12 27.19 12.49
CA PHE A 313 -11.33 28.40 13.27
C PHE A 313 -12.75 28.50 13.84
N GLN A 314 -13.75 28.07 13.08
CA GLN A 314 -15.15 28.17 13.49
C GLN A 314 -15.45 27.29 14.71
N LYS A 315 -14.90 26.07 14.74
CA LYS A 315 -15.12 25.11 15.84
C LYS A 315 -14.48 25.52 17.18
N MET A 316 -13.53 26.47 17.17
CA MET A 316 -12.76 26.89 18.36
C MET A 316 -13.36 28.07 19.13
N ARG A 317 -14.46 28.68 18.65
CA ARG A 317 -14.99 29.96 19.19
C ARG A 317 -15.62 29.85 20.58
N GLU A 318 -16.00 28.67 21.04
CA GLU A 318 -17.04 28.55 22.08
C GLU A 318 -16.55 28.21 23.50
N LYS A 319 -15.28 27.84 23.73
CA LYS A 319 -14.94 27.05 24.95
C LYS A 319 -13.89 27.59 25.93
N ARG A 320 -13.31 28.79 25.72
CA ARG A 320 -12.54 29.64 26.69
C ARG A 320 -11.69 30.66 25.91
N TYR A 321 -11.59 31.91 26.40
CA TYR A 321 -10.85 32.98 25.69
C TYR A 321 -9.33 32.69 25.54
N MET A 322 -8.67 32.16 26.58
CA MET A 322 -7.22 31.88 26.53
C MET A 322 -6.87 30.79 25.51
N VAL A 323 -7.67 29.72 25.45
CA VAL A 323 -7.49 28.62 24.48
C VAL A 323 -7.82 29.11 23.07
N TRP A 324 -8.85 29.94 22.92
CA TRP A 324 -9.19 30.58 21.66
C TRP A 324 -8.05 31.46 21.13
N LEU A 325 -7.47 32.30 21.97
CA LEU A 325 -6.35 33.17 21.60
C LEU A 325 -5.12 32.36 21.22
N PHE A 326 -4.77 31.35 22.04
CA PHE A 326 -3.67 30.44 21.74
C PHE A 326 -3.88 29.72 20.40
N SER A 327 -5.09 29.23 20.13
CA SER A 327 -5.39 28.52 18.88
C SER A 327 -5.22 29.39 17.63
N ARG A 328 -5.56 30.70 17.72
CA ARG A 328 -5.35 31.64 16.62
C ARG A 328 -3.87 31.92 16.40
N LEU A 329 -3.12 32.22 17.46
CA LEU A 329 -1.68 32.44 17.37
C LEU A 329 -0.96 31.19 16.84
N TYR A 330 -1.35 30.02 17.33
CA TYR A 330 -0.83 28.73 16.88
C TYR A 330 -1.09 28.50 15.38
N LEU A 331 -2.35 28.61 14.93
CA LEU A 331 -2.69 28.37 13.52
C LEU A 331 -2.09 29.43 12.59
N TYR A 332 -2.13 30.73 12.96
CA TYR A 332 -1.53 31.77 12.13
C TYR A 332 -0.01 31.67 12.05
N SER A 333 0.68 31.34 13.16
CA SER A 333 2.13 31.11 13.12
C SER A 333 2.51 29.87 12.30
N PHE A 334 1.74 28.79 12.42
CA PHE A 334 1.94 27.58 11.64
C PHE A 334 1.77 27.83 10.14
N LEU A 335 0.66 28.46 9.74
CA LEU A 335 0.34 28.71 8.33
C LEU A 335 1.33 29.67 7.69
N SER A 336 1.68 30.76 8.39
CA SER A 336 2.64 31.73 7.84
C SER A 336 4.02 31.11 7.67
N LEU A 337 4.49 30.33 8.63
CA LEU A 337 5.79 29.67 8.57
C LEU A 337 5.81 28.59 7.48
N PHE A 338 4.84 27.66 7.46
CA PHE A 338 4.89 26.53 6.54
C PHE A 338 4.52 26.90 5.10
N ILE A 339 3.53 27.75 4.88
CA ILE A 339 3.10 28.12 3.52
C ILE A 339 4.05 29.15 2.92
N TYR A 340 4.41 30.21 3.64
CA TYR A 340 5.21 31.28 3.02
C TYR A 340 6.70 31.02 3.07
N MET A 341 7.24 30.39 4.13
CA MET A 341 8.68 30.15 4.24
C MET A 341 9.05 28.75 3.74
N VAL A 342 8.51 27.69 4.35
CA VAL A 342 8.95 26.31 4.06
C VAL A 342 8.57 25.88 2.63
N LEU A 343 7.32 26.10 2.20
CA LEU A 343 6.88 25.71 0.85
C LEU A 343 7.59 26.55 -0.22
N SER A 344 7.77 27.85 -0.01
CA SER A 344 8.53 28.71 -0.94
C SER A 344 9.98 28.27 -1.08
N LEU A 345 10.65 27.92 0.04
CA LEU A 345 12.01 27.39 0.00
C LEU A 345 12.09 26.03 -0.71
N PHE A 346 11.09 25.18 -0.52
CA PHE A 346 11.01 23.89 -1.22
C PHE A 346 10.91 24.08 -2.75
N ILE A 347 10.04 25.00 -3.19
CA ILE A 347 9.90 25.35 -4.61
C ILE A 347 11.19 25.99 -5.14
N ALA A 348 11.84 26.87 -4.36
CA ALA A 348 13.09 27.51 -4.75
C ALA A 348 14.23 26.48 -4.95
N LEU A 349 14.36 25.50 -4.06
CA LEU A 349 15.38 24.44 -4.16
C LEU A 349 15.19 23.57 -5.41
N ILE A 350 13.94 23.20 -5.72
CA ILE A 350 13.63 22.45 -6.94
C ILE A 350 13.92 23.29 -8.19
N THR A 351 13.54 24.56 -8.17
CA THR A 351 13.76 25.50 -9.29
C THR A 351 15.26 25.70 -9.54
N ASP A 352 16.06 25.91 -8.50
CA ASP A 352 17.52 26.04 -8.59
C ASP A 352 18.17 24.78 -9.17
N THR A 353 17.75 23.61 -8.70
CA THR A 353 18.27 22.34 -9.25
C THR A 353 17.86 22.13 -10.72
N TYR A 354 16.66 22.60 -11.09
CA TYR A 354 16.21 22.56 -12.48
C TYR A 354 17.00 23.51 -13.38
N GLU A 355 17.28 24.74 -12.92
CA GLU A 355 18.07 25.72 -13.66
C GLU A 355 19.53 25.29 -13.83
N THR A 356 20.16 24.77 -12.77
CA THR A 356 21.52 24.25 -12.85
C THR A 356 21.64 23.11 -13.86
N ILE A 357 20.70 22.15 -13.87
CA ILE A 357 20.71 21.04 -14.85
C ILE A 357 20.41 21.52 -16.27
N LYS A 358 19.54 22.53 -16.42
CA LYS A 358 19.27 23.16 -17.72
C LYS A 358 20.50 23.87 -18.27
N GLN A 359 21.31 24.51 -17.42
CA GLN A 359 22.59 25.13 -17.79
C GLN A 359 23.64 24.07 -18.17
N HIS A 360 23.80 23.02 -17.36
CA HIS A 360 24.71 21.89 -17.65
C HIS A 360 24.38 21.14 -18.96
N GLN A 361 23.15 21.25 -19.46
CA GLN A 361 22.76 20.71 -20.77
C GLN A 361 23.10 21.65 -21.94
N LYS A 362 23.11 22.97 -21.71
CA LYS A 362 23.53 23.96 -22.71
C LYS A 362 25.06 23.99 -22.85
N ASP A 363 25.76 23.95 -21.72
CA ASP A 363 27.22 23.87 -21.65
C ASP A 363 27.63 22.40 -21.65
N ARG A 364 27.81 21.82 -22.84
CA ARG A 364 28.01 20.37 -23.07
C ARG A 364 29.20 19.68 -22.35
N VAL A 365 29.88 20.29 -21.39
CA VAL A 365 31.13 19.76 -20.82
C VAL A 365 31.22 20.00 -19.31
N LEU A 366 30.87 18.97 -18.54
CA LEU A 366 31.63 18.54 -17.36
C LEU A 366 31.09 17.17 -16.95
N VAL A 367 31.52 16.19 -17.74
CA VAL A 367 31.12 14.81 -17.55
C VAL A 367 32.01 14.20 -16.47
N SER A 368 31.37 13.60 -15.47
CA SER A 368 31.95 12.61 -14.55
C SER A 368 33.06 11.80 -15.25
N GLN A 369 34.17 11.53 -14.56
CA GLN A 369 35.36 10.86 -15.13
C GLN A 369 35.01 9.59 -15.91
N LEU A 370 33.96 8.87 -15.50
CA LEU A 370 33.42 7.72 -16.21
C LEU A 370 32.86 8.08 -17.60
N LYS A 371 32.10 9.17 -17.72
CA LYS A 371 31.53 9.60 -19.00
C LYS A 371 32.58 10.26 -19.89
N ALA A 372 33.62 10.86 -19.32
CA ALA A 372 34.81 11.28 -20.07
C ALA A 372 35.55 10.07 -20.64
N PHE A 373 35.78 9.03 -19.83
CA PHE A 373 36.38 7.76 -20.26
C PHE A 373 35.54 7.05 -21.34
N VAL A 374 34.21 7.03 -21.20
CA VAL A 374 33.31 6.48 -22.24
C VAL A 374 33.31 7.33 -23.51
N ALA A 375 33.45 8.65 -23.41
CA ALA A 375 33.54 9.55 -24.56
C ALA A 375 34.89 9.46 -25.29
N GLU A 376 35.93 8.98 -24.61
CA GLU A 376 37.26 8.74 -25.18
C GLU A 376 37.27 7.52 -26.13
N CYS A 377 36.37 6.56 -25.91
CA CYS A 377 36.05 5.53 -26.88
C CYS A 377 35.20 6.10 -28.04
N ARG A 378 35.87 6.53 -29.12
CA ARG A 378 35.25 6.99 -30.39
C ARG A 378 34.79 5.87 -31.32
N ASP A 379 34.84 4.62 -30.90
CA ASP A 379 34.54 3.50 -31.80
C ASP A 379 33.03 3.38 -32.05
N GLN A 380 32.62 3.55 -33.31
CA GLN A 380 31.24 3.34 -33.74
C GLN A 380 30.84 1.86 -33.54
N PRO A 381 29.57 1.56 -33.22
CA PRO A 381 29.07 0.19 -33.04
C PRO A 381 29.18 -0.69 -34.30
N ASP A 382 29.43 -0.09 -35.48
CA ASP A 382 29.73 -0.79 -36.74
C ASP A 382 31.23 -1.11 -36.95
N SER A 383 32.12 -0.76 -36.02
CA SER A 383 33.53 -1.10 -36.19
C SER A 383 33.72 -2.62 -36.04
N GLY A 384 34.23 -3.26 -37.10
CA GLY A 384 34.47 -4.71 -37.16
C GLY A 384 35.53 -5.25 -36.18
N LYS A 385 36.03 -4.44 -35.24
CA LYS A 385 37.07 -4.81 -34.26
C LYS A 385 36.65 -5.92 -33.29
N TYR A 386 35.34 -6.18 -33.14
CA TYR A 386 34.82 -7.25 -32.27
C TYR A 386 34.50 -8.57 -33.01
N LYS A 387 34.72 -8.64 -34.34
CA LYS A 387 34.38 -9.83 -35.15
C LYS A 387 35.55 -10.75 -35.47
N ILE A 388 36.73 -10.53 -34.88
CA ILE A 388 37.91 -11.34 -35.21
C ILE A 388 38.51 -11.91 -33.94
N ASP A 389 38.19 -13.17 -33.66
CA ASP A 389 39.01 -14.06 -32.85
C ASP A 389 40.36 -14.25 -33.55
N LYS A 390 41.37 -13.44 -33.22
CA LYS A 390 42.78 -13.79 -33.37
C LYS A 390 43.59 -13.25 -32.19
N GLU A 391 44.43 -14.13 -31.67
CA GLU A 391 45.40 -14.02 -30.56
C GLU A 391 46.31 -12.77 -30.57
N PRO A 392 46.99 -12.47 -29.44
CA PRO A 392 47.36 -11.12 -29.07
C PRO A 392 48.64 -10.66 -29.77
N THR A 393 48.55 -9.56 -30.51
CA THR A 393 49.73 -8.75 -30.85
C THR A 393 49.62 -7.38 -30.23
N CYS A 394 50.63 -7.11 -29.41
CA CYS A 394 50.97 -5.87 -28.76
C CYS A 394 50.86 -4.66 -29.71
N CYS A 395 50.18 -3.61 -29.27
CA CYS A 395 50.35 -2.25 -29.80
C CYS A 395 50.55 -1.28 -28.64
N CYS A 396 51.81 -1.19 -28.19
CA CYS A 396 52.38 0.09 -27.79
C CYS A 396 52.28 1.08 -28.96
N TYR A 397 52.22 2.37 -28.64
CA TYR A 397 52.07 3.56 -29.50
C TYR A 397 50.64 4.02 -29.80
N CYS A 398 50.19 4.99 -29.02
CA CYS A 398 49.94 6.36 -29.50
C CYS A 398 49.62 7.28 -28.29
N PHE A 399 50.67 7.75 -27.61
CA PHE A 399 50.69 9.04 -26.93
C PHE A 399 51.58 9.94 -27.81
N GLY A 400 51.01 11.06 -28.25
CA GLY A 400 51.68 12.14 -28.96
C GLY A 400 50.90 13.41 -28.68
#